data_AF-A0A1X1Z7H9-F1
#
_entry.id   AF-A0A1X1Z7H9-F1
#
_cell.length_a   1.000
_cell.length_b   1.000
_cell.length_c   1.000
_cell.angle_alpha   90.00
_cell.angle_beta   90.00
_cell.angle_gamma   90.00
#
_symmetry.space_group_name_H-M   'P 1'
#
loop_
_entity.id
_entity.type
_entity.pdbx_description
1 polymer ?
#
loop_
_entity_poly.entity_id
_entity_poly.type
_entity_poly.pdbx_seq_one_letter_code
_entity_poly.pdbx_strand_id
1 'polypeptide(L)'
;MPTVALVPAGSAVGDESIPGIGATRAGWDDSHTPNSAIPNGYGRDLSLPEYLAPGGAVYTDVSDHGTGRIQVYSLNMHTVDRFEVLRRVWRELPPDAKVAWDLLRDRCYRVAFNSPTLQAVGDFMAEVQLQYIQEDGRKAMTSDRFNQALFWLDAAGSPPDRADGCG
;
A
#
# COMPACT_ATOMS: atom_id res chain seq x y z
N MET A 1 -19.27 -51.61 -6.83
CA MET A 1 -19.31 -50.39 -5.98
C MET A 1 -18.04 -49.61 -6.24
N PRO A 2 -18.08 -48.40 -6.83
CA PRO A 2 -16.87 -47.61 -6.97
C PRO A 2 -16.70 -46.72 -5.73
N THR A 3 -15.53 -46.84 -5.11
CA THR A 3 -15.05 -45.98 -4.04
C THR A 3 -14.83 -44.57 -4.59
N VAL A 4 -15.62 -43.60 -4.13
CA VAL A 4 -15.37 -42.18 -4.39
C VAL A 4 -14.24 -41.74 -3.49
N ALA A 5 -13.12 -41.34 -4.09
CA ALA A 5 -12.01 -40.72 -3.37
C ALA A 5 -12.46 -39.36 -2.81
N LEU A 6 -12.46 -39.20 -1.49
CA LEU A 6 -12.57 -37.89 -0.85
C LEU A 6 -11.28 -37.13 -1.15
N VAL A 7 -11.36 -36.12 -2.00
CA VAL A 7 -10.33 -35.08 -2.10
C VAL A 7 -10.37 -34.29 -0.79
N PRO A 8 -9.25 -34.10 -0.07
CA PRO A 8 -9.27 -33.24 1.11
C PRO A 8 -9.54 -31.81 0.63
N ALA A 9 -10.54 -31.17 1.25
CA ALA A 9 -10.75 -29.74 1.16
C ALA A 9 -9.56 -29.04 1.87
N GLY A 10 -8.45 -28.91 1.15
CA GLY A 10 -7.32 -28.10 1.55
C GLY A 10 -7.71 -26.63 1.51
N SER A 11 -7.94 -26.07 2.69
CA SER A 11 -7.79 -24.65 3.02
C SER A 11 -8.25 -23.64 1.96
N ALA A 12 -9.57 -23.54 1.75
CA ALA A 12 -10.19 -22.32 1.23
C ALA A 12 -10.32 -21.25 2.35
N VAL A 13 -9.27 -21.09 3.17
CA VAL A 13 -9.19 -20.00 4.14
C VAL A 13 -8.71 -18.77 3.36
N GLY A 14 -9.68 -18.10 2.75
CA GLY A 14 -9.66 -16.67 2.42
C GLY A 14 -8.44 -16.13 1.70
N ASP A 15 -8.29 -16.44 0.41
CA ASP A 15 -7.83 -15.42 -0.55
C ASP A 15 -8.99 -14.41 -0.75
N GLU A 16 -9.48 -13.84 0.35
CA GLU A 16 -10.29 -12.64 0.30
C GLU A 16 -9.38 -11.62 -0.35
N SER A 17 -9.72 -11.19 -1.57
CA SER A 17 -8.85 -10.42 -2.46
C SER A 17 -8.21 -9.26 -1.70
N ILE A 18 -6.95 -9.43 -1.30
CA ILE A 18 -6.17 -8.37 -0.66
C ILE A 18 -6.10 -7.24 -1.69
N PRO A 19 -6.70 -6.06 -1.45
CA PRO A 19 -6.97 -5.09 -2.51
C PRO A 19 -5.73 -4.29 -2.92
N GLY A 20 -4.65 -4.32 -2.12
CA GLY A 20 -3.47 -3.49 -2.35
C GLY A 20 -2.18 -4.16 -1.89
N ILE A 21 -1.59 -3.68 -0.79
CA ILE A 21 -0.32 -4.22 -0.29
C ILE A 21 -0.52 -5.67 0.18
N GLY A 22 0.34 -6.60 -0.26
CA GLY A 22 0.19 -8.05 -0.03
C GLY A 22 -0.72 -8.80 -1.02
N ALA A 23 -1.38 -8.10 -1.94
CA ALA A 23 -2.09 -8.71 -3.07
C ALA A 23 -1.15 -9.60 -3.88
N THR A 24 -1.66 -10.67 -4.49
CA THR A 24 -0.87 -11.39 -5.52
C THR A 24 -0.65 -10.46 -6.72
N ARG A 25 0.42 -10.67 -7.49
CA ARG A 25 0.64 -9.88 -8.72
C ARG A 25 -0.56 -9.96 -9.67
N ALA A 26 -1.09 -11.17 -9.87
CA ALA A 26 -2.28 -11.37 -10.69
C ALA A 26 -3.51 -10.63 -10.14
N GLY A 27 -3.76 -10.71 -8.82
CA GLY A 27 -4.88 -10.00 -8.19
C GLY A 27 -4.74 -8.48 -8.28
N TRP A 28 -3.52 -7.95 -8.20
CA TRP A 28 -3.25 -6.54 -8.45
C TRP A 28 -3.58 -6.17 -9.90
N ASP A 29 -3.05 -6.91 -10.88
CA ASP A 29 -3.24 -6.63 -12.31
C ASP A 29 -4.70 -6.78 -12.74
N ASP A 30 -5.46 -7.68 -12.11
CA ASP A 30 -6.90 -7.85 -12.36
C ASP A 30 -7.75 -6.69 -11.80
N SER A 31 -7.29 -6.06 -10.71
CA SER A 31 -8.02 -4.98 -10.03
C SER A 31 -7.57 -3.57 -10.41
N HIS A 32 -6.37 -3.43 -11.01
CA HIS A 32 -5.76 -2.16 -11.35
C HIS A 32 -5.46 -2.08 -12.84
N THR A 33 -5.80 -0.95 -13.47
CA THR A 33 -5.47 -0.71 -14.88
C THR A 33 -4.04 -0.19 -15.02
N PRO A 34 -3.17 -0.84 -15.82
CA PRO A 34 -1.82 -0.32 -16.08
C PRO A 34 -1.84 1.09 -16.70
N ASN A 35 -0.88 1.92 -16.30
CA ASN A 35 -0.65 3.23 -16.89
C ASN A 35 0.58 3.17 -17.81
N SER A 36 0.38 3.45 -19.10
CA SER A 36 1.45 3.36 -20.11
C SER A 36 2.47 4.51 -20.06
N ALA A 37 2.24 5.56 -19.27
CA ALA A 37 3.14 6.70 -19.18
C ALA A 37 4.41 6.38 -18.38
N ILE A 38 4.36 5.40 -17.48
CA ILE A 38 5.49 5.00 -16.65
C ILE A 38 5.56 3.47 -16.48
N PRO A 39 6.74 2.87 -16.36
CA PRO A 39 6.88 1.47 -15.96
C PRO A 39 6.29 1.24 -14.56
N ASN A 40 5.63 0.10 -14.35
CA ASN A 40 5.02 -0.28 -13.07
C ASN A 40 4.05 0.77 -12.48
N GLY A 41 3.46 1.60 -13.35
CA GLY A 41 2.41 2.53 -12.99
C GLY A 41 1.03 1.96 -13.21
N TYR A 42 0.08 2.33 -12.35
CA TYR A 42 -1.32 1.94 -12.47
C TYR A 42 -2.27 3.09 -12.15
N GLY A 43 -3.50 2.97 -12.64
CA GLY A 43 -4.52 3.99 -12.53
C GLY A 43 -4.23 5.21 -13.41
N ARG A 44 -5.26 6.04 -13.60
CA ARG A 44 -5.15 7.26 -14.40
C ARG A 44 -6.05 8.35 -13.85
N ASP A 45 -5.44 9.39 -13.30
CA ASP A 45 -6.08 10.64 -12.91
C ASP A 45 -5.28 11.83 -13.47
N LEU A 46 -5.76 12.37 -14.59
CA LEU A 46 -5.11 13.49 -15.29
C LEU A 46 -5.25 14.83 -14.57
N SER A 47 -6.00 14.88 -13.46
CA SER A 47 -6.06 16.08 -12.63
C SER A 47 -4.89 16.18 -11.66
N LEU A 48 -4.17 15.07 -11.41
CA LEU A 48 -2.98 15.09 -10.58
C LEU A 48 -1.85 15.89 -11.25
N PRO A 49 -1.01 16.60 -10.48
CA PRO A 49 0.12 17.34 -11.05
C PRO A 49 1.18 16.43 -11.68
N GLU A 50 1.69 16.80 -12.86
CA GLU A 50 2.62 15.97 -13.65
C GLU A 50 3.94 15.66 -12.92
N TYR A 51 4.44 16.57 -12.08
CA TYR A 51 5.66 16.32 -11.30
C TYR A 51 5.47 15.21 -10.24
N LEU A 52 4.22 14.95 -9.83
CA LEU A 52 3.87 13.96 -8.81
C LEU A 52 3.47 12.63 -9.46
N ALA A 53 2.61 12.71 -10.47
CA ALA A 53 1.99 11.57 -11.11
C ALA A 53 2.14 11.70 -12.63
N PRO A 54 3.31 11.36 -13.20
CA PRO A 54 3.53 11.45 -14.64
C PRO A 54 2.45 10.68 -15.41
N GLY A 55 1.81 11.35 -16.37
CA GLY A 55 0.67 10.78 -17.11
C GLY A 55 -0.54 10.40 -16.24
N GLY A 56 -0.67 11.00 -15.06
CA GLY A 56 -1.74 10.76 -14.09
C GLY A 56 -1.66 9.42 -13.36
N ALA A 57 -0.49 8.78 -13.26
CA ALA A 57 -0.36 7.49 -12.58
C ALA A 57 -0.67 7.60 -11.07
N VAL A 58 -1.75 6.92 -10.64
CA VAL A 58 -2.21 6.93 -9.25
C VAL A 58 -1.32 6.06 -8.38
N TYR A 59 -0.90 4.91 -8.90
CA TYR A 59 0.05 4.01 -8.26
C TYR A 59 1.35 4.01 -9.06
N THR A 60 2.48 4.06 -8.36
CA THR A 60 3.82 4.10 -8.95
C THR A 60 4.76 3.19 -8.17
N ASP A 61 5.87 2.79 -8.79
CA ASP A 61 6.87 1.89 -8.19
C ASP A 61 6.29 0.56 -7.67
N VAL A 62 5.22 0.05 -8.31
CA VAL A 62 4.54 -1.16 -7.86
C VAL A 62 5.43 -2.39 -8.09
N SER A 63 5.91 -2.98 -7.00
CA SER A 63 6.83 -4.11 -7.03
C SER A 63 6.41 -5.21 -6.08
N ASP A 64 6.56 -6.46 -6.52
CA ASP A 64 6.44 -7.67 -5.72
C ASP A 64 7.80 -8.21 -5.28
N HIS A 65 8.90 -7.57 -5.71
CA HIS A 65 10.28 -8.01 -5.51
C HIS A 65 10.51 -9.50 -5.84
N GLY A 66 9.75 -10.06 -6.79
CA GLY A 66 9.83 -11.48 -7.15
C GLY A 66 9.20 -12.46 -6.14
N THR A 67 8.53 -11.97 -5.10
CA THR A 67 7.81 -12.80 -4.12
C THR A 67 6.44 -13.28 -4.62
N GLY A 68 5.96 -12.72 -5.75
CA GLY A 68 4.62 -12.96 -6.30
C GLY A 68 3.50 -12.21 -5.58
N ARG A 69 3.83 -11.42 -4.54
CA ARG A 69 2.90 -10.54 -3.81
C ARG A 69 3.43 -9.12 -3.77
N ILE A 70 2.55 -8.13 -3.91
CA ILE A 70 2.93 -6.71 -3.90
C ILE A 70 3.57 -6.37 -2.54
N GLN A 71 4.85 -5.97 -2.60
CA GLN A 71 5.70 -5.68 -1.45
C GLN A 71 5.87 -4.19 -1.22
N VAL A 72 5.74 -3.37 -2.27
CA VAL A 72 5.91 -1.92 -2.19
C VAL A 72 5.16 -1.22 -3.33
N TYR A 73 4.66 -0.02 -3.05
CA TYR A 73 4.25 0.96 -4.05
C TYR A 73 4.07 2.34 -3.43
N SER A 74 4.07 3.37 -4.27
CA SER A 74 3.68 4.74 -3.93
C SER A 74 2.28 5.03 -4.46
N LEU A 75 1.42 5.61 -3.63
CA LEU A 75 0.07 6.09 -3.97
C LEU A 75 0.07 7.62 -4.05
N ASN A 76 -0.18 8.16 -5.24
CA ASN A 76 -0.31 9.58 -5.50
C ASN A 76 -1.77 10.05 -5.37
N MET A 77 -1.96 11.23 -4.82
CA MET A 77 -3.28 11.83 -4.60
C MET A 77 -3.22 13.35 -4.65
N HIS A 78 -4.37 14.01 -4.70
CA HIS A 78 -4.45 15.45 -4.44
C HIS A 78 -4.09 15.75 -2.99
N THR A 79 -3.67 16.99 -2.73
CA THR A 79 -3.31 17.41 -1.38
C THR A 79 -4.53 17.40 -0.45
N VAL A 80 -4.57 16.43 0.46
CA VAL A 80 -5.66 16.22 1.44
C VAL A 80 -5.11 16.28 2.87
N ASP A 81 -5.98 16.45 3.86
CA ASP A 81 -5.56 16.42 5.26
C ASP A 81 -5.21 15.00 5.75
N ARG A 82 -4.60 14.90 6.93
CA ARG A 82 -4.19 13.63 7.56
C ARG A 82 -5.33 12.60 7.68
N PHE A 83 -6.55 13.03 8.02
CA PHE A 83 -7.66 12.09 8.22
C PHE A 83 -8.18 11.54 6.89
N GLU A 84 -8.25 12.40 5.87
CA GLU A 84 -8.61 12.02 4.51
C GLU A 84 -7.62 11.02 3.90
N VAL A 85 -6.31 11.28 4.03
CA VAL A 85 -5.29 10.32 3.55
C VAL A 85 -5.34 9.02 4.33
N LEU A 86 -5.53 9.04 5.65
CA LEU A 86 -5.70 7.80 6.42
C LEU A 86 -6.92 7.00 5.97
N ARG A 87 -8.04 7.65 5.67
CA ARG A 87 -9.21 6.96 5.10
C ARG A 87 -8.90 6.35 3.73
N ARG A 88 -8.05 7.00 2.93
CA ARG A 88 -7.57 6.42 1.68
C ARG A 88 -6.69 5.20 1.96
N VAL A 89 -5.73 5.29 2.87
CA VAL A 89 -4.85 4.18 3.28
C VAL A 89 -5.64 2.95 3.71
N TRP A 90 -6.69 3.12 4.52
CA TRP A 90 -7.55 2.03 4.95
C TRP A 90 -8.21 1.24 3.81
N ARG A 91 -8.40 1.84 2.63
CA ARG A 91 -8.97 1.14 1.46
C ARG A 91 -7.94 0.26 0.74
N GLU A 92 -6.65 0.48 0.99
CA GLU A 92 -5.55 -0.27 0.38
C GLU A 92 -5.10 -1.46 1.25
N LEU A 93 -5.68 -1.61 2.44
CA LEU A 93 -5.37 -2.65 3.43
C LEU A 93 -6.46 -3.73 3.47
N PRO A 94 -6.16 -4.94 3.95
CA PRO A 94 -7.19 -5.92 4.30
C PRO A 94 -8.21 -5.36 5.31
N PRO A 95 -9.49 -5.78 5.24
CA PRO A 95 -10.54 -5.28 6.15
C PRO A 95 -10.29 -5.55 7.64
N ASP A 96 -9.46 -6.54 7.97
CA ASP A 96 -9.12 -6.94 9.33
C ASP A 96 -7.88 -6.23 9.90
N ALA A 97 -7.28 -5.31 9.13
CA ALA A 97 -6.12 -4.54 9.54
C ALA A 97 -6.42 -3.69 10.78
N LYS A 98 -5.43 -3.56 11.66
CA LYS A 98 -5.47 -2.74 12.88
C LYS A 98 -4.15 -2.02 13.04
N VAL A 99 -4.20 -0.76 13.48
CA VAL A 99 -2.99 0.00 13.79
C VAL A 99 -2.17 -0.76 14.84
N ALA A 100 -0.92 -1.08 14.50
CA ALA A 100 0.06 -1.69 15.38
C ALA A 100 0.81 -0.62 16.16
N TRP A 101 1.28 0.40 15.43
CA TRP A 101 1.95 1.57 15.97
C TRP A 101 1.85 2.71 14.96
N ASP A 102 2.02 3.93 15.45
CA ASP A 102 2.22 5.11 14.64
C ASP A 102 3.36 5.97 15.21
N LEU A 103 4.06 6.68 14.33
CA LEU A 103 5.21 7.50 14.64
C LEU A 103 5.06 8.85 13.94
N LEU A 104 5.03 9.92 14.72
CA LEU A 104 5.11 11.28 14.23
C LEU A 104 6.47 11.89 14.63
N ARG A 105 7.34 12.18 13.64
CA ARG A 105 8.66 12.80 13.89
C ARG A 105 8.99 13.87 12.86
N ASP A 106 9.28 15.08 13.31
CA ASP A 106 9.81 16.17 12.48
C ASP A 106 9.05 16.36 11.14
N ARG A 107 7.72 16.17 11.21
CA ARG A 107 6.78 16.18 10.10
C ARG A 107 6.71 14.88 9.31
N CYS A 108 7.05 13.72 9.83
CA CYS A 108 6.79 12.47 9.14
C CYS A 108 5.78 11.66 9.91
N TYR A 109 4.73 11.20 9.23
CA TYR A 109 3.78 10.28 9.80
C TYR A 109 3.96 8.90 9.18
N ARG A 110 4.43 7.96 10.00
CA ARG A 110 4.50 6.54 9.67
C ARG A 110 3.48 5.79 10.51
N VAL A 111 2.80 4.84 9.92
CA VAL A 111 1.83 4.00 10.60
C VAL A 111 1.96 2.58 10.09
N ALA A 112 1.98 1.63 11.02
CA ALA A 112 2.00 0.22 10.69
C ALA A 112 0.70 -0.46 11.11
N PHE A 113 0.34 -1.51 10.39
CA PHE A 113 -0.91 -2.23 10.53
C PHE A 113 -0.67 -3.74 10.61
N ASN A 114 -1.12 -4.33 11.70
CA ASN A 114 -1.24 -5.79 11.83
C ASN A 114 -2.54 -6.25 11.18
N SER A 115 -2.48 -7.31 10.38
CA SER A 115 -3.63 -7.97 9.77
C SER A 115 -3.42 -9.47 9.85
N PRO A 116 -4.32 -10.24 10.48
CA PRO A 116 -4.32 -11.70 10.39
C PRO A 116 -4.22 -12.20 8.95
N THR A 117 -4.89 -11.54 7.99
CA THR A 117 -4.75 -11.86 6.56
C THR A 117 -3.32 -11.69 6.04
N LEU A 118 -2.63 -10.60 6.37
CA LEU A 118 -1.22 -10.40 5.97
C LEU A 118 -0.27 -11.41 6.64
N GLN A 119 -0.52 -11.74 7.92
CA GLN A 119 0.26 -12.74 8.64
C GLN A 119 0.11 -14.13 8.02
N ALA A 120 -1.12 -14.50 7.62
CA ALA A 120 -1.39 -15.81 7.03
C ALA A 120 -0.68 -16.05 5.69
N VAL A 121 -0.41 -14.98 4.92
CA VAL A 121 0.16 -15.11 3.57
C VAL A 121 1.68 -14.96 3.50
N GLY A 122 2.33 -14.54 4.58
CA GLY A 122 3.79 -14.47 4.64
C GLY A 122 4.38 -13.83 5.89
N ASP A 123 3.66 -13.88 7.02
CA ASP A 123 4.08 -13.29 8.29
C ASP A 123 4.40 -11.78 8.17
N PHE A 124 3.54 -11.06 7.45
CA PHE A 124 3.74 -9.66 7.12
C PHE A 124 2.95 -8.70 8.02
N MET A 125 3.46 -7.47 8.11
CA MET A 125 2.79 -6.26 8.58
C MET A 125 2.88 -5.20 7.48
N ALA A 126 1.82 -4.43 7.27
CA ALA A 126 1.87 -3.31 6.32
C ALA A 126 2.37 -2.06 7.02
N GLU A 127 3.31 -1.35 6.40
CA GLU A 127 3.75 -0.05 6.85
C GLU A 127 3.45 1.01 5.79
N VAL A 128 3.04 2.19 6.26
CA VAL A 128 2.70 3.33 5.41
C VAL A 128 3.38 4.59 5.90
N GLN A 129 4.15 5.24 5.03
CA GLN A 129 4.70 6.57 5.24
C GLN A 129 3.93 7.60 4.44
N LEU A 130 3.40 8.61 5.12
CA LEU A 130 2.75 9.74 4.48
C LEU A 130 3.78 10.82 4.13
N GLN A 131 3.82 11.23 2.87
CA GLN A 131 4.80 12.17 2.33
C GLN A 131 4.15 13.47 1.82
N TYR A 132 4.94 14.54 1.85
CA TYR A 132 4.61 15.85 1.28
C TYR A 132 5.33 16.03 -0.04
N ILE A 133 4.58 16.34 -1.07
CA ILE A 133 5.06 16.98 -2.29
C ILE A 133 4.04 18.10 -2.57
N GLN A 134 4.45 19.38 -2.68
CA GLN A 134 3.50 20.52 -2.76
C GLN A 134 2.76 20.57 -4.08
N GLU A 135 1.63 21.30 -4.13
CA GLU A 135 0.86 21.75 -5.31
C GLU A 135 1.73 22.18 -6.53
N ASP A 136 2.94 22.70 -6.32
CA ASP A 136 3.90 23.16 -7.35
C ASP A 136 5.26 22.40 -7.39
N GLY A 137 5.37 21.27 -6.71
CA GLY A 137 6.60 20.47 -6.63
C GLY A 137 7.64 20.92 -5.59
N ARG A 138 7.36 21.95 -4.77
CA ARG A 138 8.21 22.31 -3.62
C ARG A 138 7.90 21.43 -2.40
N LYS A 139 8.74 21.38 -1.35
CA LYS A 139 8.47 20.57 -0.12
C LYS A 139 7.69 21.41 0.90
N ALA A 140 6.48 21.01 1.30
CA ALA A 140 5.67 21.79 2.24
C ALA A 140 6.30 21.76 3.62
N MET A 141 6.16 22.85 4.38
CA MET A 141 6.74 22.95 5.73
C MET A 141 5.78 22.47 6.84
N THR A 142 4.52 22.19 6.52
CA THR A 142 3.47 21.81 7.50
C THR A 142 3.15 20.32 7.44
N SER A 143 2.86 19.71 8.59
CA SER A 143 2.67 18.26 8.73
C SER A 143 1.25 17.75 8.53
N ASP A 144 0.34 18.61 8.06
CA ASP A 144 -1.09 18.37 8.21
C ASP A 144 -1.77 18.01 6.89
N ARG A 145 -1.06 18.14 5.77
CA ARG A 145 -1.56 17.83 4.43
C ARG A 145 -0.59 16.94 3.68
N PHE A 146 -1.11 15.97 2.92
CA PHE A 146 -0.35 14.94 2.23
C PHE A 146 -0.89 14.75 0.82
N ASN A 147 -0.03 14.33 -0.09
CA ASN A 147 -0.41 14.02 -1.47
C ASN A 147 0.27 12.75 -1.99
N GLN A 148 1.02 12.06 -1.13
CA GLN A 148 1.59 10.75 -1.43
C GLN A 148 1.62 9.88 -0.17
N ALA A 149 1.40 8.58 -0.35
CA ALA A 149 1.60 7.55 0.67
C ALA A 149 2.47 6.43 0.09
N LEU A 150 3.57 6.10 0.76
CA LEU A 150 4.43 4.98 0.41
C LEU A 150 4.04 3.77 1.26
N PHE A 151 3.76 2.65 0.63
CA PHE A 151 3.38 1.39 1.27
C PHE A 151 4.50 0.38 1.11
N TRP A 152 4.80 -0.38 2.16
CA TRP A 152 5.63 -1.57 2.07
C TRP A 152 5.21 -2.64 3.08
N LEU A 153 5.67 -3.87 2.85
CA LEU A 153 5.57 -4.95 3.83
C LEU A 153 6.85 -5.05 4.65
N ASP A 154 6.67 -5.21 5.95
CA ASP A 154 7.71 -5.58 6.90
C ASP A 154 7.31 -6.90 7.59
N ALA A 155 8.21 -7.48 8.37
CA ALA A 155 7.91 -8.64 9.20
C ALA A 155 6.84 -8.29 10.25
N ALA A 156 5.96 -9.26 10.54
CA ALA A 156 4.95 -9.10 11.56
C ALA A 156 5.56 -8.79 12.93
N GLY A 157 5.04 -7.75 13.58
CA GLY A 157 5.53 -7.30 14.89
C GLY A 157 6.83 -6.50 14.85
N SER A 158 7.34 -6.13 13.67
CA SER A 158 8.47 -5.19 13.58
C SER A 158 8.18 -3.90 14.37
N PRO A 159 9.09 -3.47 15.25
CA PRO A 159 8.93 -2.22 15.99
C PRO A 159 9.10 -1.02 15.04
N PRO A 160 8.63 0.18 15.41
CA PRO A 160 8.92 1.38 14.64
C PRO A 160 10.43 1.60 14.56
N ASP A 161 10.99 1.60 13.35
CA ASP A 161 12.37 2.03 13.17
C ASP A 161 12.48 3.54 13.43
N ARG A 162 13.17 3.89 14.52
CA ARG A 162 13.38 5.27 14.93
C ARG A 162 14.57 5.93 14.23
N ALA A 163 15.43 5.14 13.60
CA ALA A 163 16.61 5.60 12.88
C ALA A 163 16.28 5.94 11.41
N ASP A 164 15.36 5.20 10.79
CA ASP A 164 14.87 5.50 9.45
C ASP A 164 14.12 6.84 9.43
N GLY A 165 14.83 7.84 8.90
CA GLY A 165 14.33 9.17 8.65
C GLY A 165 13.44 9.20 7.41
N CYS A 166 12.51 10.16 7.39
CA CYS A 166 11.68 10.36 6.23
C CYS A 166 12.40 11.26 5.25
N GLY A 167 13.21 10.65 4.38
CA GLY A 167 13.77 11.25 3.15
C GLY A 167 14.33 12.66 3.28
#